data_AF-A0A4Y7JS88-F1
#
_entry.id   AF-A0A4Y7JS88-F1
#
_cell.length_a   1.000
_cell.length_b   1.000
_cell.length_c   1.000
_cell.angle_alpha   90.00
_cell.angle_beta   90.00
_cell.angle_gamma   90.00
#
_symmetry.space_group_name_H-M   'P 1'
#
loop_
_entity.id
_entity.type
_entity.pdbx_description
1 polymer ?
#
loop_
_entity_poly.entity_id
_entity_poly.type
_entity_poly.pdbx_seq_one_letter_code
_entity_poly.pdbx_strand_id
1 'polypeptide(L)' 'MSGVEGNPGPETSANWFKIEKDGDGKDYKLVFCPSVCNFCRFACRNVGIYIGGDGVRRLALVDSDAEPFKKVSSTD' A
#
# COMPACT_ATOMS: atom_id res chain seq x y z
N MET A 1 -2.69 15.66 -6.88
CA MET A 1 -1.24 15.58 -6.57
C MET A 1 -0.72 14.33 -7.27
N SER A 2 0.36 14.47 -8.02
CA SER A 2 0.99 13.37 -8.76
C SER A 2 2.23 12.89 -8.01
N GLY A 3 2.55 11.60 -8.10
CA GLY A 3 3.79 11.06 -7.56
C GLY A 3 5.01 11.62 -8.31
N VAL A 4 6.08 11.90 -7.58
CA VAL A 4 7.39 12.24 -8.11
C VAL A 4 8.41 11.22 -7.62
N GLU A 5 9.36 10.87 -8.48
CA GLU A 5 10.38 9.88 -8.15
C GLU A 5 11.46 10.46 -7.22
N GLY A 6 11.91 9.65 -6.25
CA GLY A 6 13.07 9.96 -5.41
C GLY A 6 12.82 10.96 -4.27
N ASN A 7 13.90 11.61 -3.81
CA ASN A 7 13.94 12.53 -2.67
C ASN A 7 13.25 12.00 -1.40
N PRO A 8 13.71 10.87 -0.80
CA PRO A 8 13.06 10.27 0.37
C PRO A 8 13.07 11.25 1.55
N GLY A 9 11.88 11.72 1.94
CA GLY A 9 11.76 12.72 3.00
C GLY A 9 10.32 13.07 3.31
N PRO A 10 10.09 14.06 4.20
CA PRO A 10 8.75 14.53 4.54
C PRO A 10 7.93 14.95 3.32
N GLU A 11 8.57 15.66 2.38
CA GLU A 11 7.95 16.21 1.16
C GLU A 11 7.45 15.15 0.18
N THR A 12 8.06 13.97 0.18
CA THR A 12 7.69 12.87 -0.73
C THR A 12 7.06 11.70 0.00
N SER A 13 6.76 11.85 1.30
CA SER A 13 6.30 10.76 2.16
C SER A 13 5.09 9.99 1.59
N ALA A 14 4.18 10.67 0.91
CA ALA A 14 3.01 10.07 0.24
C ALA A 14 3.36 9.13 -0.93
N ASN A 15 4.58 9.18 -1.46
CA ASN A 15 5.02 8.38 -2.61
C ASN A 15 5.62 7.02 -2.20
N TRP A 16 5.85 6.79 -0.90
CA TRP A 16 6.59 5.64 -0.40
C TRP A 16 5.67 4.53 0.10
N PHE A 17 5.73 3.40 -0.58
CA PHE A 17 5.03 2.16 -0.25
C PHE A 17 6.04 1.05 0.06
N LYS A 18 5.61 0.05 0.82
CA LYS A 18 6.38 -1.16 1.11
C LYS A 18 5.73 -2.36 0.42
N ILE A 19 6.56 -3.32 0.04
CA ILE A 19 6.13 -4.67 -0.34
C ILE A 19 6.47 -5.58 0.84
N GLU A 20 5.46 -6.21 1.42
CA GLU A 20 5.61 -7.07 2.60
C GLU A 20 5.01 -8.45 2.31
N LYS A 21 5.55 -9.50 2.93
CA LYS A 21 4.91 -10.83 2.87
C LYS A 21 3.55 -10.76 3.57
N ASP A 22 2.56 -11.46 3.02
CA ASP A 22 1.26 -11.56 3.67
C ASP A 22 1.16 -12.85 4.50
N GLY A 23 1.30 -12.69 5.82
CA GLY A 23 1.34 -13.82 6.76
C GLY A 23 2.52 -14.77 6.48
N ASP A 24 2.29 -16.06 6.72
CA ASP A 24 3.27 -17.13 6.49
C ASP A 24 3.22 -17.71 5.05
N GLY A 25 2.42 -17.08 4.17
CA GLY A 25 2.23 -17.51 2.79
C GLY A 25 3.36 -17.12 1.84
N LYS A 26 3.17 -17.44 0.55
CA LYS A 26 4.06 -17.01 -0.55
C LYS A 26 3.64 -15.67 -1.17
N ASP A 27 2.52 -15.13 -0.72
CA ASP A 27 1.93 -13.92 -1.29
C ASP A 27 2.54 -12.66 -0.69
N TYR A 28 2.41 -11.57 -1.43
CA TYR A 28 2.88 -10.26 -1.01
C TYR A 28 1.74 -9.24 -1.08
N LYS A 29 1.80 -8.26 -0.17
CA LYS A 29 0.91 -7.12 -0.11
C LYS A 29 1.67 -5.80 -0.23
N LEU A 30 0.94 -4.77 -0.64
CA LEU A 30 1.40 -3.40 -0.62
C LEU A 30 0.93 -2.71 0.67
N VAL A 31 1.82 -1.97 1.32
CA VAL A 31 1.55 -1.25 2.56
C VAL A 31 1.94 0.22 2.40
N PHE A 32 1.03 1.13 2.77
CA PHE A 32 1.37 2.52 2.97
C PHE A 32 1.77 2.73 4.42
N CYS A 33 3.09 2.77 4.65
CA CYS A 33 3.68 3.05 5.95
C CYS A 33 5.10 3.61 5.72
N PRO A 34 5.21 4.88 5.28
CA PRO A 34 6.48 5.48 4.91
C PRO A 34 7.48 5.46 6.07
N SER A 35 8.74 5.15 5.78
CA SER A 35 9.85 5.20 6.76
C SER A 35 10.91 6.24 6.41
N VAL A 36 10.58 7.16 5.50
CA VAL A 36 11.47 8.20 4.98
C VAL A 36 11.43 9.50 5.80
N CYS A 37 10.62 9.54 6.86
CA CYS A 37 10.51 10.66 7.79
C CYS A 37 10.32 10.11 9.20
N ASN A 38 11.28 10.36 10.10
CA ASN A 38 11.31 9.78 11.45
C ASN A 38 10.42 10.51 12.47
N PHE A 39 10.06 11.78 12.21
CA PHE A 39 9.17 12.57 13.06
C PHE A 39 7.71 12.57 12.57
N CYS A 40 7.46 12.10 11.35
CA CYS A 40 6.12 12.02 10.79
C CYS A 40 5.34 10.87 11.41
N ARG A 41 4.03 11.07 11.65
CA ARG A 41 3.13 10.02 12.12
C ARG A 41 2.13 9.68 11.02
N PHE A 42 2.20 8.45 10.52
CA PHE A 42 1.29 7.95 9.49
C PHE A 42 0.33 6.90 10.08
N ALA A 43 -0.93 6.94 9.67
CA ALA A 43 -1.83 5.82 9.88
C ALA A 43 -1.45 4.70 8.90
N CYS A 44 -0.60 3.77 9.35
CA CYS A 44 -0.13 2.68 8.49
C CYS A 44 -1.30 1.77 8.09
N ARG A 45 -1.50 1.60 6.79
CA ARG A 45 -2.62 0.83 6.21
C ARG A 45 -2.13 -0.07 5.09
N ASN A 46 -2.82 -1.19 4.94
CA ASN A 46 -2.68 -2.02 3.75
C ASN A 46 -3.31 -1.30 2.55
N VAL A 47 -2.79 -1.60 1.35
CA VAL A 47 -3.46 -1.27 0.10
C VAL A 47 -4.37 -2.43 -0.28
N GLY A 48 -5.67 -2.18 -0.41
CA GLY A 48 -6.69 -3.14 -0.82
C GLY A 48 -7.42 -2.71 -2.10
N ILE A 49 -8.51 -3.39 -2.42
CA ILE A 49 -9.36 -3.09 -3.58
C ILE A 49 -10.63 -2.37 -3.13
N TYR A 50 -10.87 -1.19 -3.67
CA TYR A 50 -12.12 -0.45 -3.57
C TYR A 50 -12.88 -0.55 -4.90
N ILE A 51 -14.17 -0.90 -4.85
CA ILE A 51 -15.04 -0.92 -6.03
C ILE A 51 -15.85 0.37 -6.02
N GLY A 52 -15.58 1.25 -6.99
CA GLY A 52 -16.33 2.50 -7.13
C GLY A 52 -17.77 2.27 -7.58
N GLY A 53 -18.61 3.29 -7.47
CA GLY A 53 -20.00 3.24 -7.97
C GLY A 53 -20.09 3.00 -9.50
N ASP A 54 -18.99 3.20 -10.22
CA ASP A 54 -18.81 2.89 -11.64
C ASP A 54 -18.38 1.43 -11.90
N GLY A 55 -18.27 0.61 -10.86
CA GLY A 55 -17.80 -0.79 -10.94
C GLY A 55 -16.29 -0.93 -11.12
N VAL A 56 -15.54 0.16 -11.20
CA VAL A 56 -14.09 0.12 -11.43
C VAL A 56 -13.37 -0.23 -10.13
N ARG A 57 -12.52 -1.25 -10.19
CA ARG A 57 -11.63 -1.68 -9.11
C ARG A 57 -10.44 -0.72 -9.02
N ARG A 58 -10.27 -0.08 -7.88
CA ARG A 58 -9.17 0.86 -7.58
C ARG A 58 -8.36 0.36 -6.40
N LEU A 59 -7.08 0.70 -6.38
CA LEU A 59 -6.26 0.54 -5.17
C LEU A 59 -6.64 1.64 -4.17
N ALA A 60 -6.84 1.26 -2.92
CA ALA A 60 -7.17 2.18 -1.84
C ALA A 60 -6.49 1.75 -0.54
N LEU A 61 -6.26 2.71 0.37
CA LEU A 61 -5.91 2.40 1.74
C LEU A 61 -7.15 1.84 2.42
N VAL A 62 -7.07 0.62 2.93
CA VAL A 62 -8.20 -0.06 3.57
C VAL A 62 -7.99 -0.15 5.07
N ASP A 63 -9.08 -0.33 5.81
CA ASP A 63 -9.02 -0.53 7.25
C ASP A 63 -8.28 -1.83 7.62
N SER A 64 -7.86 -1.92 8.88
CA SER A 64 -6.97 -2.99 9.36
C SER A 64 -7.59 -4.39 9.30
N ASP A 65 -8.92 -4.47 9.29
CA ASP A 65 -9.72 -5.68 9.20
C ASP A 65 -10.07 -6.06 7.75
N ALA A 66 -9.83 -5.17 6.79
CA ALA A 66 -10.05 -5.45 5.38
C ALA A 66 -8.89 -6.23 4.75
N GLU A 67 -9.23 -7.14 3.84
CA GLU A 67 -8.25 -7.94 3.10
C GLU A 67 -7.37 -7.06 2.19
N PRO A 68 -6.04 -7.21 2.23
CA PRO A 68 -5.13 -6.50 1.35
C PRO A 68 -5.22 -7.01 -0.09
N PHE A 69 -4.74 -6.19 -1.04
CA PHE A 69 -4.45 -6.66 -2.39
C PHE A 69 -3.22 -7.57 -2.34
N LYS A 70 -3.39 -8.81 -2.83
CA LYS A 70 -2.35 -9.82 -2.86
C LYS A 70 -1.94 -10.09 -4.30
N LYS A 71 -0.64 -10.00 -4.58
CA LYS A 71 -0.10 -10.64 -5.78
C LYS A 71 0.00 -12.13 -5.48
N VAL A 72 -0.93 -12.92 -6.02
CA VAL A 72 -0.89 -14.37 -5.93
C VAL A 72 0.26 -14.87 -6.81
N SER A 73 1.14 -15.71 -6.26
CA SER A 73 2.08 -16.46 -7.09
C SER A 73 1.29 -17.50 -7.88
N SER A 74 1.02 -17.25 -9.17
CA SER A 74 0.42 -18.27 -10.04
C SER A 74 1.36 -19.47 -10.09
N THR A 75 0.80 -20.65 -9.83
CA THR A 75 1.44 -21.94 -10.14
C THR A 75 0.69 -22.48 -11.35
N ASP A 76 0.86 -21.81 -12.49
CA ASP A 76 0.60 -22.42 -13.79
C ASP A 76 1.87 -23.16 -14.24
#